data_AF-A0A254RK51-F1
#
_entry.id   AF-A0A254RK51-F1
#
_cell.length_a   1.000
_cell.length_b   1.000
_cell.length_c   1.000
_cell.angle_alpha   90.00
_cell.angle_beta   90.00
_cell.angle_gamma   90.00
#
_symmetry.space_group_name_H-M   'P 1'
#
loop_
_entity.id
_entity.type
_entity.pdbx_description
1 polymer ?
#
loop_
_entity_poly.entity_id
_entity_poly.type
_entity_poly.pdbx_seq_one_letter_code
_entity_poly.pdbx_strand_id
1 'polypeptide(L)'
;MQLPKYKKKKRIKLKICQEPGCGREFWGHPIAKYCELHRDIKLRQKQKKNVESIESKNIVIRHNYTESMDLMFKCCLEGCNELFSIKIYPKQTVYPRFCKEHTNDFKRENFIRVMQKKNS
;
A
#
# COMPACT_ATOMS: atom_id res chain seq x y z
N MET A 1 11.86 -14.99 46.10
CA MET A 1 12.11 -13.57 45.80
C MET A 1 12.58 -13.46 44.35
N GLN A 2 11.78 -12.92 43.43
CA GLN A 2 12.17 -12.81 42.01
C GLN A 2 13.12 -11.61 41.84
N LEU A 3 14.36 -11.86 41.42
CA LEU A 3 15.33 -10.79 41.14
C LEU A 3 14.80 -9.88 40.03
N PRO A 4 14.83 -8.54 40.19
CA PRO A 4 14.32 -7.62 39.18
C PRO A 4 15.09 -7.79 37.87
N LYS A 5 14.36 -8.05 36.78
CA LYS A 5 14.92 -8.22 35.43
C LYS A 5 15.76 -6.99 35.06
N TYR A 6 17.07 -7.19 34.86
CA TYR A 6 18.00 -6.15 34.44
C TYR A 6 17.56 -5.54 33.11
N LYS A 7 17.12 -4.28 33.12
CA LYS A 7 16.78 -3.52 31.91
C LYS A 7 18.04 -2.85 31.38
N LYS A 8 18.56 -3.34 30.25
CA LYS A 8 19.70 -2.74 29.55
C LYS A 8 19.41 -1.26 29.25
N LYS A 9 20.26 -0.34 29.74
CA LYS A 9 20.15 1.09 29.43
C LYS A 9 20.19 1.28 27.91
N LYS A 10 19.13 1.86 27.35
CA LYS A 10 19.06 2.14 25.92
C LYS A 10 19.96 3.34 25.61
N ARG A 11 20.94 3.17 24.71
CA ARG A 11 21.75 4.31 24.20
C ARG A 11 20.85 5.34 23.54
N ILE A 12 21.08 6.61 23.84
CA ILE A 12 20.54 7.75 23.11
C ILE A 12 21.52 8.14 22.00
N LYS A 13 20.98 8.61 20.87
CA LYS A 13 21.78 9.15 19.76
C LYS A 13 21.12 10.39 19.19
N LEU A 14 21.90 11.24 18.56
CA LEU A 14 21.38 12.35 17.78
C LEU A 14 20.57 11.81 16.59
N LYS A 15 19.39 12.37 16.37
CA LYS A 15 18.45 12.00 15.31
C LYS A 15 17.78 13.26 14.75
N ILE A 16 17.30 13.18 13.51
CA ILE A 16 16.52 14.24 12.88
C ILE A 16 15.03 13.87 12.95
N CYS A 17 14.18 14.86 13.22
CA CYS A 17 12.73 14.69 13.27
C CYS A 17 12.19 14.28 11.89
N GLN A 18 11.42 13.19 11.84
CA GLN A 18 10.78 12.69 10.61
C GLN A 18 9.50 13.46 10.22
N GLU A 19 9.24 14.60 10.86
CA GLU A 19 8.03 15.37 10.56
C GLU A 19 8.29 16.26 9.33
N PRO A 20 7.38 16.26 8.32
CA PRO A 20 7.54 17.07 7.12
C PRO A 20 7.74 18.55 7.48
N GLY A 21 8.83 19.14 7.00
CA GLY A 21 9.16 20.55 7.23
C GLY A 21 9.74 20.87 8.62
N CYS A 22 9.94 19.90 9.51
CA CYS A 22 10.53 20.17 10.82
C CYS A 22 12.07 20.21 10.78
N GLY A 23 12.71 19.11 10.35
CA GLY A 23 14.18 19.02 10.24
C GLY A 23 14.98 19.16 11.55
N ARG A 24 14.33 19.32 12.72
CA ARG A 24 15.04 19.53 13.99
C ARG A 24 15.80 18.31 14.44
N GLU A 25 17.01 18.54 14.95
CA GLU A 25 17.84 17.54 15.60
C GLU A 25 17.40 17.34 17.05
N PHE A 26 17.39 16.09 17.52
CA PHE A 26 17.05 15.74 18.88
C PHE A 26 17.78 14.48 19.34
N TRP A 27 18.06 14.39 20.64
CA TRP A 27 18.64 13.19 21.25
C TRP A 27 17.53 12.22 21.62
N GLY A 28 17.56 11.02 21.04
CA GLY A 28 16.46 10.07 21.18
C GLY A 28 16.91 8.63 21.28
N HIS A 29 16.03 7.79 21.84
CA HIS A 29 16.17 6.35 21.71
C HIS A 29 16.14 5.93 20.24
N PRO A 30 16.69 4.74 19.90
CA PRO A 30 16.73 4.27 18.51
C PRO A 30 15.37 4.26 17.81
N ILE A 31 14.29 4.03 18.57
CA ILE A 31 12.90 3.99 18.09
C ILE A 31 12.23 5.38 17.98
N ALA A 32 12.79 6.42 18.59
CA ALA A 32 12.18 7.74 18.60
C ALA A 32 12.27 8.38 17.21
N LYS A 33 11.14 8.75 16.61
CA LYS A 33 11.09 9.28 15.23
C LYS A 33 10.95 10.81 15.17
N TYR A 34 10.39 11.39 16.22
CA TYR A 34 9.98 12.78 16.26
C TYR A 34 10.64 13.52 17.43
N CYS A 35 10.89 14.81 17.25
CA CYS A 35 11.37 15.70 18.32
C CYS A 35 10.30 15.90 19.41
N GLU A 36 10.65 16.64 20.46
CA GLU A 36 9.81 16.81 21.66
C GLU A 36 8.42 17.38 21.34
N LEU A 37 8.34 18.35 20.42
CA LEU A 37 7.08 18.89 19.89
C LEU A 37 6.26 17.84 19.11
N HIS A 38 6.84 17.23 18.08
CA HIS A 38 6.13 16.30 17.19
C HIS A 38 6.00 14.87 17.74
N ARG A 39 6.46 14.66 18.99
CA ARG A 39 6.21 13.43 19.75
C ARG A 39 4.71 13.25 19.98
N ASP A 40 4.01 14.33 20.31
CA ASP A 40 2.55 14.35 20.39
C ASP A 40 1.95 14.27 18.98
N ILE A 41 1.02 13.33 18.78
CA ILE A 41 0.34 13.14 17.51
C ILE A 41 -0.52 14.34 17.10
N LYS A 42 -1.03 15.11 18.06
CA LYS A 42 -1.86 16.28 17.83
C LYS A 42 -1.09 17.44 17.21
N LEU A 43 0.21 17.50 17.49
CA LEU A 43 1.13 18.51 16.96
C LEU A 43 1.71 18.12 15.61
N ARG A 44 1.42 16.90 15.12
CA ARG A 44 1.83 16.49 13.78
C ARG A 44 0.85 16.98 12.72
N GLN A 45 1.38 17.34 11.55
CA GLN A 45 0.61 17.61 10.36
C GLN A 45 -0.18 16.35 9.98
N LYS A 46 -1.50 16.52 9.83
CA LYS A 46 -2.37 15.45 9.33
C LYS A 46 -2.02 15.19 7.87
N GLN A 47 -1.36 14.07 7.61
CA GLN A 47 -1.18 13.57 6.26
C GLN A 47 -2.57 13.28 5.68
N LYS A 48 -2.99 14.06 4.68
CA LYS A 48 -4.11 13.66 3.83
C LYS A 48 -3.65 12.42 3.09
N LYS A 49 -4.24 11.27 3.39
CA LYS A 49 -4.09 10.11 2.48
C LYS A 49 -4.64 10.57 1.14
N ASN A 50 -3.80 10.59 0.11
CA ASN A 50 -4.30 10.68 -1.26
C ASN A 50 -5.15 9.43 -1.48
N VAL A 51 -6.46 9.59 -1.33
CA VAL A 51 -7.41 8.55 -1.66
C VAL A 51 -7.44 8.54 -3.18
N GLU A 52 -6.58 7.73 -3.79
CA GLU A 52 -6.72 7.41 -5.22
C GLU A 52 -8.15 6.89 -5.44
N SER A 53 -8.83 7.37 -6.49
CA SER A 53 -10.17 6.90 -6.79
C SER A 53 -10.14 5.39 -7.03
N ILE A 54 -11.11 4.68 -6.47
CA ILE A 54 -11.29 3.23 -6.67
C ILE A 54 -11.38 2.91 -8.17
N GLU A 55 -11.91 3.83 -8.96
CA GLU A 55 -12.06 3.73 -10.41
C GLU A 55 -10.72 3.77 -11.16
N SER A 56 -9.66 4.34 -10.57
CA SER A 56 -8.33 4.41 -11.20
C SER A 56 -7.64 3.04 -11.26
N LYS A 57 -7.96 2.13 -10.33
CA LYS A 57 -7.31 0.82 -10.20
C LYS A 57 -8.15 -0.35 -10.74
N ASN A 58 -9.43 -0.12 -11.01
CA ASN A 58 -10.41 -1.14 -11.39
C ASN A 58 -11.01 -0.85 -12.77
N ILE A 59 -11.68 -1.84 -13.36
CA ILE A 59 -12.47 -1.66 -14.57
C ILE A 59 -13.85 -1.18 -14.14
N VAL A 60 -14.33 -0.10 -14.77
CA VAL A 60 -15.70 0.39 -14.60
C VAL A 60 -16.54 -0.08 -15.78
N ILE A 61 -17.50 -0.96 -15.53
CA ILE A 61 -18.44 -1.48 -16.52
C ILE A 61 -19.82 -0.93 -16.19
N ARG A 62 -20.35 -0.07 -17.07
CA ARG A 62 -21.74 0.40 -16.96
C ARG A 62 -22.63 -0.54 -17.75
N HIS A 63 -23.40 -1.34 -17.05
CA HIS A 63 -24.34 -2.29 -17.66
C HIS A 63 -25.71 -2.22 -16.98
N ASN A 64 -26.75 -2.69 -17.67
CA ASN A 64 -28.13 -2.76 -17.16
C ASN A 64 -28.61 -4.23 -17.04
N TYR A 65 -27.68 -5.12 -16.69
CA TYR A 65 -28.00 -6.54 -16.55
C TYR A 65 -28.94 -6.78 -15.37
N THR A 66 -29.98 -7.57 -15.61
CA THR A 66 -30.97 -7.99 -14.61
C THR A 66 -30.52 -9.21 -13.81
N GLU A 67 -29.62 -10.02 -14.36
CA GLU A 67 -29.11 -11.25 -13.76
C GLU A 67 -27.58 -11.26 -13.65
N SER A 68 -27.03 -12.10 -12.78
CA SER A 68 -25.57 -12.25 -12.67
C SER A 68 -25.01 -13.06 -13.84
N MET A 69 -23.94 -12.57 -14.46
CA MET A 69 -23.27 -13.26 -15.57
C MET A 69 -21.78 -13.42 -15.33
N ASP A 70 -21.22 -14.55 -15.76
CA ASP A 70 -19.78 -14.78 -15.73
C ASP A 70 -19.16 -14.37 -17.07
N LEU A 71 -18.26 -13.39 -17.05
CA LEU A 71 -17.55 -12.90 -18.23
C LEU A 71 -16.06 -13.21 -18.11
N MET A 72 -15.42 -13.56 -19.22
CA MET A 72 -13.98 -13.76 -19.28
C MET A 72 -13.27 -12.46 -19.65
N PHE A 73 -12.29 -12.06 -18.84
CA PHE A 73 -11.45 -10.89 -19.06
C PHE A 73 -9.98 -11.28 -19.19
N LYS A 74 -9.24 -10.52 -19.98
CA LYS A 74 -7.78 -10.61 -20.07
C LYS A 74 -7.14 -9.68 -19.05
N CYS A 75 -6.09 -10.15 -18.39
CA CYS A 75 -5.28 -9.31 -17.51
C CYS A 75 -4.76 -8.08 -18.27
N CYS A 76 -4.98 -6.88 -17.73
CA CYS A 76 -4.50 -5.63 -18.34
C CYS A 76 -3.01 -5.34 -18.05
N LEU A 77 -2.28 -6.25 -17.41
CA LEU A 77 -0.85 -6.06 -17.15
C LEU A 77 -0.05 -6.39 -18.42
N GLU A 78 0.83 -5.48 -18.83
CA GLU A 78 1.71 -5.69 -19.97
C GLU A 78 2.59 -6.93 -19.77
N GLY A 79 2.58 -7.84 -20.76
CA GLY A 79 3.28 -9.14 -20.68
C GLY A 79 2.49 -10.25 -20.00
N CYS A 80 1.33 -9.97 -19.38
CA CYS A 80 0.43 -11.00 -18.87
C CYS A 80 -0.67 -11.30 -19.90
N ASN A 81 -0.82 -12.57 -20.29
CA ASN A 81 -1.88 -13.04 -21.19
C ASN A 81 -2.90 -13.94 -20.50
N GLU A 82 -2.94 -13.93 -19.17
CA GLU A 82 -3.85 -14.77 -18.40
C GLU A 82 -5.30 -14.27 -18.54
N LEU A 83 -6.21 -15.21 -18.81
CA LEU A 83 -7.65 -15.00 -18.82
C LEU A 83 -8.23 -15.38 -17.47
N PHE A 84 -9.17 -14.59 -16.96
CA PHE A 84 -9.84 -14.84 -15.69
C PHE A 84 -11.33 -14.54 -15.80
N SER A 85 -12.16 -15.32 -15.09
CA SER A 85 -13.60 -15.11 -15.02
C SER A 85 -13.95 -14.09 -13.94
N ILE A 86 -14.82 -13.14 -14.30
CA ILE A 86 -15.41 -12.17 -13.40
C ILE A 86 -16.92 -12.37 -13.41
N LYS A 87 -17.49 -12.59 -12.24
CA LYS A 87 -18.94 -12.56 -12.05
C LYS A 87 -19.41 -11.11 -11.95
N ILE A 88 -20.18 -10.70 -12.95
CA ILE A 88 -20.83 -9.40 -13.05
C ILE A 88 -22.18 -9.49 -12.34
N TYR A 89 -22.47 -8.49 -11.51
CA TYR A 89 -23.65 -8.45 -10.65
C TYR A 89 -24.49 -7.22 -11.00
N PRO A 90 -25.83 -7.33 -10.99
CA PRO A 90 -26.71 -6.18 -11.17
C PRO A 90 -26.35 -5.05 -10.18
N LYS A 91 -26.39 -3.79 -10.65
CA LYS A 91 -26.11 -2.58 -9.87
C LYS A 91 -24.67 -2.41 -9.35
N GLN A 92 -23.74 -3.30 -9.70
CA GLN A 92 -22.33 -3.13 -9.44
C GLN A 92 -21.61 -2.71 -10.71
N THR A 93 -20.73 -1.71 -10.64
CA THR A 93 -20.04 -1.18 -11.82
C THR A 93 -18.53 -1.36 -11.76
N VAL A 94 -17.98 -1.75 -10.61
CA VAL A 94 -16.53 -1.82 -10.37
C VAL A 94 -16.09 -3.27 -10.28
N TYR A 95 -15.11 -3.63 -11.12
CA TYR A 95 -14.59 -5.00 -11.24
C TYR A 95 -13.05 -5.04 -11.29
N PRO A 96 -12.42 -6.16 -10.90
CA PRO A 96 -10.97 -6.29 -10.93
C PRO A 96 -10.39 -6.10 -12.33
N ARG A 97 -9.33 -5.28 -12.44
CA ARG A 97 -8.61 -5.03 -13.70
C ARG A 97 -7.56 -6.08 -14.04
N PHE A 98 -7.08 -6.79 -13.03
CA PHE A 98 -5.95 -7.71 -13.13
C PHE A 98 -6.35 -9.11 -12.66
N CYS A 99 -5.68 -10.13 -13.18
CA CYS A 99 -5.89 -11.51 -12.74
C CYS A 99 -5.42 -11.71 -11.28
N LYS A 100 -5.71 -12.90 -10.71
CA LYS A 100 -5.38 -13.24 -9.32
C LYS A 100 -3.89 -13.06 -8.99
N GLU A 101 -3.02 -13.35 -9.95
CA GLU A 101 -1.57 -13.20 -9.84
C GLU A 101 -1.12 -11.74 -9.80
N HIS A 102 -1.93 -10.80 -10.29
CA HIS A 102 -1.56 -9.38 -10.44
C HIS A 102 -2.50 -8.42 -9.67
N THR A 103 -3.23 -8.95 -8.69
CA THR A 103 -4.17 -8.20 -7.83
C THR A 103 -3.50 -7.04 -7.08
N ASN A 104 -2.30 -7.27 -6.53
CA ASN A 104 -1.57 -6.28 -5.74
C ASN A 104 -0.50 -5.54 -6.59
N ASP A 105 -0.29 -4.25 -6.29
CA ASP A 105 0.79 -3.42 -6.84
C ASP A 105 2.15 -4.13 -6.75
N PHE A 106 2.49 -4.68 -5.57
CA PHE A 106 3.75 -5.40 -5.39
C PHE A 106 3.92 -6.59 -6.35
N LYS A 107 2.84 -7.36 -6.59
CA LYS A 107 2.90 -8.51 -7.50
C LYS A 107 3.08 -8.04 -8.95
N ARG A 108 2.44 -6.94 -9.35
CA ARG A 108 2.62 -6.31 -10.67
C ARG A 108 4.05 -5.83 -10.87
N GLU A 109 4.59 -5.09 -9.92
CA GLU A 109 5.98 -4.61 -9.97
C GLU A 109 6.97 -5.77 -10.05
N ASN A 110 6.76 -6.83 -9.27
CA ASN A 110 7.63 -7.99 -9.29
C ASN A 110 7.57 -8.73 -10.64
N PHE A 111 6.39 -8.89 -11.24
CA PHE A 111 6.24 -9.50 -12.55
C PHE A 111 7.01 -8.72 -13.62
N ILE A 112 6.88 -7.40 -13.64
CA ILE A 112 7.62 -6.52 -14.57
C ILE A 112 9.14 -6.68 -14.37
N ARG A 113 9.62 -6.67 -13.12
CA ARG A 113 11.05 -6.87 -12.82
C ARG A 113 11.58 -8.21 -13.31
N VAL A 114 10.82 -9.29 -13.12
CA VAL A 114 11.21 -10.63 -13.60
C VAL A 114 11.20 -10.69 -15.12
N MET A 115 10.21 -10.07 -15.77
CA MET A 115 10.12 -10.02 -17.23
C MET A 115 11.29 -9.25 -17.85
N GLN A 116 11.66 -8.09 -17.28
CA GLN A 116 12.81 -7.30 -17.74
C GLN A 116 14.13 -8.09 -17.67
N LYS A 117 14.33 -8.87 -16.59
CA LYS A 117 15.52 -9.72 -16.45
C LYS A 117 15.59 -10.89 -17.44
N LYS A 118 14.45 -11.36 -17.96
CA LYS A 118 14.41 -12.44 -18.95
C LYS A 118 14.70 -11.94 -20.37
N ASN A 119 14.51 -10.65 -20.62
CA ASN A 119 14.73 -9.99 -21.91
C ASN A 119 16.09 -9.27 -21.99
N SER A 120 16.93 -9.35 -20.95
CA SER A 120 18.30 -8.82 -20.90
C SER A 120 19.28 -9.97 -21.04
#